data_AF-U4VC81-F1
#
_entry.id   AF-U4VC81-F1
#
_cell.length_a   1.000
_cell.length_b   1.000
_cell.length_c   1.000
_cell.angle_alpha   90.00
_cell.angle_beta   90.00
_cell.angle_gamma   90.00
#
_symmetry.space_group_name_H-M   'P 1'
#
loop_
_entity.id
_entity.type
_entity.pdbx_description
1 polymer ?
#
loop_
_entity_poly.entity_id
_entity_poly.type
_entity_poly.pdbx_seq_one_letter_code
_entity_poly.pdbx_strand_id
1 'polypeptide(L)'
;MPTGHFGLDMLENEVSRVLEIAKVADMKAIFCPYLDADRRPDSVAGWQEFGKRLVAAGEPYRKEGYAFGWHNHDFEFRPLADGSVPQEHIMNASPDLAWEADIAWIIKGGADPLEWIERYGDRILAVHVKDIAVNG
;
A
#
# COMPACT_ATOMS: atom_id res chain seq x y z
N MET A 1 -2.48 3.67 17.07
CA MET A 1 -3.50 2.92 16.31
C MET A 1 -2.87 1.61 15.86
N PRO A 2 -3.29 0.44 16.34
CA PRO A 2 -2.70 -0.83 15.91
C PRO A 2 -3.04 -1.14 14.45
N THR A 3 -2.03 -1.58 13.69
CA THR A 3 -2.14 -1.92 12.26
C THR A 3 -1.72 -3.37 12.05
N GLY A 4 -2.14 -3.98 10.93
CA GLY A 4 -1.78 -5.34 10.58
C GLY A 4 -1.51 -5.52 9.09
N HIS A 5 -0.61 -6.44 8.78
CA HIS A 5 -0.20 -6.81 7.43
C HIS A 5 -0.73 -8.18 7.07
N PHE A 6 -1.41 -8.28 5.93
CA PHE A 6 -1.96 -9.54 5.43
C PHE A 6 -1.74 -9.61 3.92
N GLY A 7 -1.17 -10.71 3.43
CA GLY A 7 -0.90 -10.88 2.00
C GLY A 7 -2.18 -10.78 1.16
N LEU A 8 -2.05 -10.30 -0.09
CA LEU A 8 -3.18 -10.03 -0.97
C LEU A 8 -4.12 -11.22 -1.14
N ASP A 9 -3.57 -12.43 -1.31
CA ASP A 9 -4.41 -13.62 -1.51
C ASP A 9 -5.24 -13.95 -0.26
N MET A 10 -4.72 -13.69 0.95
CA MET A 10 -5.47 -13.84 2.20
C MET A 10 -6.55 -12.75 2.32
N LEU A 11 -6.20 -11.52 1.93
CA LEU A 11 -7.14 -10.40 1.93
C LEU A 11 -8.33 -10.63 1.02
N GLU A 12 -8.14 -11.33 -0.11
CA GLU A 12 -9.19 -11.62 -1.08
C GLU A 12 -9.98 -12.89 -0.75
N ASN A 13 -9.32 -13.92 -0.24
CA ASN A 13 -9.92 -15.27 -0.15
C ASN A 13 -10.23 -15.72 1.28
N GLU A 14 -9.70 -15.03 2.31
CA GLU A 14 -9.84 -15.42 3.72
C GLU A 14 -10.39 -14.29 4.60
N VAL A 15 -11.33 -13.49 4.07
CA VAL A 15 -11.90 -12.30 4.72
C VAL A 15 -12.31 -12.52 6.18
N SER A 16 -13.09 -13.58 6.46
CA SER A 16 -13.55 -13.88 7.82
C SER A 16 -12.40 -14.11 8.80
N ARG A 17 -11.33 -14.76 8.33
CA ARG A 17 -10.14 -15.04 9.15
C ARG A 17 -9.35 -13.77 9.43
N VAL A 18 -9.16 -12.92 8.42
CA VAL A 18 -8.48 -11.63 8.62
C VAL A 18 -9.26 -10.75 9.59
N LEU A 19 -10.59 -10.68 9.47
CA LEU A 19 -11.45 -9.93 10.40
C LEU A 19 -11.39 -10.46 11.83
N GLU A 20 -11.36 -11.80 12.00
CA GLU A 20 -11.19 -12.42 13.32
C GLU A 20 -9.85 -12.03 13.95
N ILE A 21 -8.75 -12.15 13.20
CA ILE A 21 -7.41 -11.77 13.67
C ILE A 21 -7.38 -10.29 14.02
N ALA A 22 -7.89 -9.43 13.13
CA ALA A 22 -7.91 -7.98 13.33
C ALA A 22 -8.69 -7.59 14.59
N LYS A 23 -9.83 -8.26 14.84
CA LYS A 23 -10.65 -8.04 16.03
C LYS A 23 -9.94 -8.49 17.31
N VAL A 24 -9.37 -9.70 17.31
CA VAL A 24 -8.68 -10.27 18.48
C VAL A 24 -7.44 -9.46 18.84
N ALA A 25 -6.73 -8.94 17.84
CA ALA A 25 -5.55 -8.10 18.01
C ALA A 25 -5.85 -6.60 18.19
N ASP A 26 -7.13 -6.21 18.28
CA ASP A 26 -7.59 -4.81 18.40
C ASP A 26 -7.02 -3.86 17.31
N MET A 27 -6.87 -4.38 16.09
CA MET A 27 -6.43 -3.60 14.94
C MET A 27 -7.48 -2.56 14.54
N LYS A 28 -7.01 -1.47 13.92
CA LYS A 28 -7.86 -0.40 13.36
C LYS A 28 -7.60 -0.17 11.87
N ALA A 29 -6.44 -0.60 11.37
CA ALA A 29 -6.09 -0.52 9.96
C ALA A 29 -5.45 -1.83 9.48
N ILE A 30 -5.79 -2.21 8.25
CA ILE A 30 -5.28 -3.39 7.57
C ILE A 30 -4.55 -2.92 6.31
N PHE A 31 -3.29 -3.31 6.14
CA PHE A 31 -2.51 -2.99 4.95
C PHE A 31 -2.17 -4.25 4.17
N CYS A 32 -2.33 -4.18 2.86
CA CYS A 32 -1.73 -5.15 1.95
C CYS A 32 -0.22 -4.84 1.84
N PRO A 33 0.66 -5.76 2.26
CA PRO A 33 2.02 -5.42 2.60
C PRO A 33 3.02 -5.51 1.46
N TYR A 34 2.72 -6.22 0.38
CA TYR A 34 3.63 -6.39 -0.78
C TYR A 34 2.94 -7.09 -1.96
N LEU A 35 3.63 -7.11 -3.11
CA LEU A 35 3.31 -7.91 -4.28
C LEU A 35 4.56 -8.71 -4.74
N ASP A 36 4.39 -10.01 -4.96
CA ASP A 36 5.46 -10.89 -5.45
C ASP A 36 6.01 -10.39 -6.80
N ALA A 37 7.30 -10.58 -7.02
CA ALA A 37 8.01 -10.00 -8.16
C ALA A 37 7.44 -10.42 -9.53
N ASP A 38 6.98 -11.66 -9.64
CA ASP A 38 6.36 -12.23 -10.85
C ASP A 38 4.93 -11.74 -11.09
N ARG A 39 4.29 -11.12 -10.09
CA ARG A 39 2.94 -10.55 -10.18
C ARG A 39 2.95 -9.03 -10.37
N ARG A 40 4.11 -8.38 -10.34
CA ARG A 40 4.23 -6.92 -10.50
C ARG A 40 3.94 -6.50 -11.94
N PRO A 41 3.00 -5.58 -12.16
CA PRO A 41 2.81 -4.99 -13.48
C PRO A 41 4.03 -4.19 -13.96
N ASP A 42 4.20 -4.09 -15.27
CA ASP A 42 5.23 -3.29 -15.95
C ASP A 42 4.63 -2.14 -16.79
N SER A 43 3.30 -1.97 -16.72
CA SER A 43 2.55 -1.00 -17.52
C SER A 43 1.60 -0.16 -16.67
N VAL A 44 1.28 1.03 -17.17
CA VAL A 44 0.33 1.96 -16.56
C VAL A 44 -1.02 1.28 -16.32
N ALA A 45 -1.56 0.63 -17.34
CA ALA A 45 -2.84 -0.07 -17.26
C ALA A 45 -2.79 -1.17 -16.18
N GLY A 46 -1.70 -1.94 -16.10
CA GLY A 46 -1.56 -2.98 -15.10
C GLY A 46 -1.53 -2.44 -13.66
N TRP A 47 -0.85 -1.32 -13.42
CA TRP A 47 -0.84 -0.69 -12.09
C TRP A 47 -2.18 -0.04 -11.72
N GLN A 48 -2.90 0.51 -12.69
CA GLN A 48 -4.27 1.01 -12.48
C GLN A 48 -5.23 -0.14 -12.14
N GLU A 49 -5.14 -1.27 -12.84
CA GLU A 49 -5.93 -2.47 -12.50
C GLU A 49 -5.54 -3.04 -11.13
N PHE A 50 -4.26 -3.00 -10.77
CA PHE A 50 -3.83 -3.39 -9.43
C PHE A 50 -4.43 -2.49 -8.34
N GLY A 51 -4.43 -1.17 -8.55
CA GLY A 51 -5.10 -0.23 -7.64
C GLY A 51 -6.59 -0.55 -7.47
N LYS A 52 -7.31 -0.82 -8.57
CA LYS A 52 -8.72 -1.26 -8.51
C LYS A 52 -8.90 -2.57 -7.76
N ARG A 53 -8.01 -3.54 -7.97
CA ARG A 53 -8.00 -4.82 -7.25
C ARG A 53 -7.83 -4.63 -5.75
N LEU A 54 -6.91 -3.75 -5.32
CA LEU A 54 -6.74 -3.39 -3.91
C LEU A 54 -8.00 -2.73 -3.33
N VAL A 55 -8.63 -1.82 -4.08
CA VAL A 55 -9.89 -1.19 -3.65
C VAL A 55 -10.98 -2.23 -3.42
N ALA A 56 -11.13 -3.18 -4.33
CA ALA A 56 -12.09 -4.28 -4.21
C ALA A 56 -11.76 -5.21 -3.03
N ALA A 57 -10.51 -5.64 -2.88
CA ALA A 57 -10.05 -6.46 -1.76
C ALA A 57 -10.30 -5.77 -0.41
N GLY A 58 -10.21 -4.44 -0.37
CA GLY A 58 -10.43 -3.63 0.83
C GLY A 58 -11.90 -3.43 1.23
N GLU A 59 -12.85 -3.64 0.32
CA GLU A 59 -14.27 -3.36 0.54
C GLU A 59 -14.87 -4.04 1.79
N PRO A 60 -14.71 -5.36 1.99
CA PRO A 60 -15.28 -6.02 3.18
C PRO A 60 -14.71 -5.47 4.49
N TYR A 61 -13.43 -5.11 4.53
CA TYR A 61 -12.78 -4.58 5.74
C TYR A 61 -13.27 -3.18 6.08
N ARG A 62 -13.43 -2.31 5.07
CA ARG A 62 -13.99 -0.97 5.26
C ARG A 62 -15.45 -1.01 5.73
N LYS A 63 -16.25 -1.97 5.25
CA LYS A 63 -17.63 -2.19 5.73
C LYS A 63 -17.71 -2.52 7.22
N GLU A 64 -16.70 -3.22 7.74
CA GLU A 64 -16.57 -3.55 9.17
C GLU A 64 -15.90 -2.43 9.99
N GLY A 65 -15.63 -1.28 9.38
CA GLY A 65 -15.08 -0.10 10.05
C GLY A 65 -13.56 -0.07 10.18
N TYR A 66 -12.82 -0.99 9.54
CA TYR A 66 -11.37 -0.91 9.47
C TYR A 66 -10.93 0.06 8.37
N ALA A 67 -9.87 0.82 8.62
CA ALA A 67 -9.14 1.43 7.51
C ALA A 67 -8.44 0.33 6.70
N PHE A 68 -8.33 0.52 5.39
CA PHE A 68 -7.67 -0.43 4.50
C PHE A 68 -6.75 0.30 3.53
N GLY A 69 -5.53 -0.21 3.35
CA GLY A 69 -4.53 0.49 2.55
C GLY A 69 -3.43 -0.37 1.95
N TRP A 70 -2.47 0.33 1.36
CA TRP A 70 -1.26 -0.23 0.75
C TRP A 70 0.00 0.15 1.53
N HIS A 71 0.96 -0.77 1.63
CA HIS A 71 2.32 -0.54 2.09
C HIS A 71 3.27 -0.45 0.87
N ASN A 72 3.96 0.67 0.68
CA ASN A 72 4.83 0.85 -0.50
C ASN A 72 6.22 0.22 -0.32
N HIS A 73 6.86 -0.10 -1.44
CA HIS A 73 8.28 -0.47 -1.53
C HIS A 73 9.01 0.46 -2.52
N ASP A 74 10.25 0.13 -2.87
CA ASP A 74 11.04 0.93 -3.81
C ASP A 74 10.57 0.78 -5.25
N PHE A 75 10.04 -0.38 -5.64
CA PHE A 75 9.70 -0.65 -7.04
C PHE A 75 8.53 0.21 -7.53
N GLU A 76 7.64 0.64 -6.64
CA GLU A 76 6.50 1.49 -6.98
C GLU A 76 6.90 2.93 -7.27
N PHE A 77 8.14 3.34 -6.96
CA PHE A 77 8.66 4.68 -7.24
C PHE A 77 9.56 4.74 -8.48
N ARG A 78 9.83 3.59 -9.11
CA ARG A 78 10.59 3.54 -10.36
C ARG A 78 9.67 3.96 -11.52
N PRO A 79 10.03 4.98 -12.31
CA PRO A 79 9.18 5.45 -13.40
C PRO A 79 8.92 4.37 -14.45
N LEU A 80 7.69 4.34 -14.95
CA LEU A 80 7.27 3.57 -16.12
C LEU A 80 7.81 4.22 -17.40
N ALA A 81 7.61 3.56 -18.54
CA ALA A 81 8.08 4.06 -19.84
C ALA A 81 7.53 5.45 -20.21
N ASP A 82 6.37 5.84 -19.69
CA ASP A 82 5.76 7.18 -19.90
C ASP A 82 6.18 8.22 -18.85
N GLY A 83 7.06 7.84 -17.90
CA GLY A 83 7.51 8.69 -16.81
C GLY A 83 6.59 8.72 -15.59
N SER A 84 5.39 8.13 -15.67
CA SER A 84 4.48 8.03 -14.52
C SER A 84 4.99 6.99 -13.51
N VAL A 85 4.54 7.13 -12.26
CA VAL A 85 5.03 6.32 -11.15
C VAL A 85 3.95 5.34 -10.67
N PRO A 86 4.23 4.03 -10.52
CA PRO A 86 3.24 3.05 -10.08
C PRO A 86 2.47 3.40 -8.81
N GLN A 87 3.15 3.96 -7.80
CA GLN A 87 2.52 4.38 -6.55
C GLN A 87 1.39 5.40 -6.79
N GLU A 88 1.54 6.30 -7.76
CA GLU A 88 0.49 7.26 -8.12
C GLU A 88 -0.75 6.55 -8.69
N HIS A 89 -0.56 5.56 -9.56
CA HIS A 89 -1.67 4.78 -10.13
C HIS A 89 -2.43 3.98 -9.07
N ILE A 90 -1.72 3.41 -8.08
CA ILE A 90 -2.32 2.72 -6.94
C ILE A 90 -3.17 3.69 -6.12
N MET A 91 -2.59 4.83 -5.73
CA MET A 91 -3.28 5.81 -4.89
C MET A 91 -4.46 6.46 -5.61
N ASN A 92 -4.36 6.69 -6.91
CA ASN A 92 -5.43 7.30 -7.71
C ASN A 92 -6.63 6.36 -7.95
N ALA A 93 -6.54 5.08 -7.60
CA ALA A 93 -7.65 4.14 -7.79
C ALA A 93 -8.88 4.46 -6.92
N SER A 94 -8.68 5.01 -5.72
CA SER A 94 -9.75 5.49 -4.84
C SER A 94 -9.20 6.43 -3.77
N PRO A 95 -9.88 7.51 -3.39
CA PRO A 95 -9.49 8.35 -2.26
C PRO A 95 -9.55 7.62 -0.91
N ASP A 96 -10.35 6.56 -0.79
CA ASP A 96 -10.56 5.81 0.47
C ASP A 96 -9.44 4.81 0.78
N LEU A 97 -8.52 4.58 -0.15
CA LEU A 97 -7.41 3.67 0.06
C LEU A 97 -6.36 4.37 0.96
N ALA A 98 -6.16 3.87 2.18
CA ALA A 98 -5.16 4.41 3.07
C ALA A 98 -3.74 4.09 2.58
N TRP A 99 -2.76 4.83 3.09
CA TRP A 99 -1.35 4.61 2.83
C TRP A 99 -0.61 4.34 4.14
N GLU A 100 0.17 3.27 4.16
CA GLU A 100 1.25 3.11 5.11
C GLU A 100 2.56 3.47 4.39
N ALA A 101 3.04 4.69 4.65
CA ALA A 101 4.19 5.23 3.96
C ALA A 101 5.49 4.66 4.53
N ASP A 102 6.27 3.94 3.73
CA ASP A 102 7.63 3.57 4.10
C ASP A 102 8.64 4.53 3.49
N ILE A 103 9.20 5.40 4.34
CA ILE A 103 10.05 6.51 3.92
C ILE A 103 11.37 6.02 3.35
N ALA A 104 11.93 4.95 3.92
CA ALA A 104 13.18 4.39 3.44
C ALA A 104 13.01 3.80 2.03
N TRP A 105 11.85 3.18 1.78
CA TRP A 105 11.52 2.64 0.45
C TRP A 105 11.28 3.73 -0.60
N ILE A 106 10.64 4.85 -0.24
CA ILE A 106 10.48 5.99 -1.16
C ILE A 106 11.86 6.49 -1.62
N ILE A 107 12.76 6.73 -0.67
CA ILE A 107 14.13 7.19 -0.96
C ILE A 107 14.88 6.18 -1.80
N LYS A 108 14.80 4.88 -1.45
CA LYS A 108 15.47 3.81 -2.19
C LYS A 108 14.93 3.65 -3.62
N GLY A 109 13.67 3.99 -3.85
CA GLY A 109 13.07 4.08 -5.17
C GLY A 109 13.47 5.33 -5.97
N GLY A 110 14.22 6.25 -5.37
CA GLY A 110 14.72 7.47 -6.01
C GLY A 110 13.78 8.67 -5.94
N ALA A 111 12.72 8.60 -5.13
CA ALA A 111 11.74 9.67 -4.97
C ALA A 111 12.01 10.53 -3.72
N ASP A 112 11.52 11.77 -3.73
CA ASP A 112 11.53 12.65 -2.55
C ASP A 112 10.33 12.37 -1.64
N PRO A 113 10.53 11.83 -0.42
CA PRO A 113 9.43 11.53 0.48
C PRO A 113 8.59 12.76 0.85
N LEU A 114 9.15 13.97 0.89
CA LEU A 114 8.39 15.17 1.22
C LEU A 114 7.35 15.50 0.14
N GLU A 115 7.71 15.38 -1.14
CA GLU A 115 6.78 15.58 -2.26
C GLU A 115 5.61 14.58 -2.20
N TRP A 116 5.87 13.32 -1.82
CA TRP A 116 4.83 12.31 -1.71
C TRP A 116 3.93 12.53 -0.48
N ILE A 117 4.50 12.94 0.64
CA ILE A 117 3.75 13.29 1.85
C ILE A 117 2.89 14.52 1.60
N GLU A 118 3.37 15.53 0.88
CA GLU A 118 2.56 16.72 0.57
C GLU A 118 1.35 16.36 -0.31
N ARG A 119 1.53 15.46 -1.29
CA ARG A 119 0.44 15.06 -2.21
C ARG A 119 -0.59 14.11 -1.60
N TYR A 120 -0.16 13.19 -0.73
CA TYR A 120 -1.02 12.10 -0.23
C TYR A 120 -1.08 12.03 1.30
N GLY A 121 -0.60 13.05 2.02
CA GLY A 121 -0.46 13.07 3.47
C GLY A 121 -1.75 12.81 4.23
N ASP A 122 -2.88 13.32 3.72
CA ASP A 122 -4.22 13.09 4.31
C ASP A 122 -4.65 11.62 4.31
N ARG A 123 -3.94 10.76 3.56
CA ARG A 123 -4.21 9.32 3.46
C ARG A 123 -3.21 8.48 4.25
N ILE A 124 -2.20 9.08 4.86
CA ILE A 124 -1.20 8.38 5.66
C ILE A 124 -1.80 8.05 7.03
N LEU A 125 -1.90 6.76 7.35
CA LEU A 125 -2.38 6.30 8.66
C LEU A 125 -1.27 5.68 9.53
N ALA A 126 -0.18 5.27 8.89
CA ALA A 126 1.02 4.77 9.55
C ALA A 126 2.25 5.08 8.69
N VAL A 127 3.41 5.18 9.34
CA VAL A 127 4.68 5.47 8.68
C VAL A 127 5.71 4.47 9.17
N HIS A 128 6.44 3.85 8.24
CA HIS A 128 7.68 3.15 8.54
C HIS A 128 8.86 4.11 8.38
N VAL A 129 9.58 4.32 9.48
CA VAL A 129 10.83 5.09 9.51
C VAL A 129 11.96 4.11 9.80
N LYS A 130 12.96 4.08 8.93
CA LYS A 130 14.12 3.19 9.02
C LYS A 130 15.37 3.96 8.60
N ASP A 131 16.49 3.63 9.20
CA ASP A 131 17.79 4.07 8.66
C ASP A 131 18.07 3.31 7.37
N ILE A 132 18.58 4.03 6.38
CA ILE A 132 19.13 3.44 5.15
C ILE A 132 20.62 3.27 5.40
N ALA A 133 21.08 2.03 5.48
CA ALA A 133 22.51 1.75 5.61
C ALA A 133 23.25 2.39 4.43
N VAL A 134 24.33 3.11 4.73
CA VAL A 134 25.27 3.55 3.70
C VAL A 134 25.80 2.29 3.02
N ASN A 135 25.77 2.26 1.69
CA ASN A 135 26.22 1.17 0.81
C ASN A 135 27.14 0.17 1.55
N GLY A 136 26.63 -1.04 1.78
CA GLY A 136 27.38 -2.13 2.41
C GLY A 136 28.65 -2.48 1.64
#